data_AF-A0A957CFQ8-F1
#
_entry.id   AF-A0A957CFQ8-F1
#
_cell.length_a   1.000
_cell.length_b   1.000
_cell.length_c   1.000
_cell.angle_alpha   90.00
_cell.angle_beta   90.00
_cell.angle_gamma   90.00
#
_symmetry.space_group_name_H-M   'P 1'
#
loop_
_entity.id
_entity.type
_entity.pdbx_description
1 polymer ?
#
loop_
_entity_poly.entity_id
_entity_poly.type
_entity_poly.pdbx_seq_one_letter_code
_entity_poly.pdbx_strand_id
1 'polypeptide(L)'
;MQTVTTKSSRLPGFYKRPLTERVRMVAEWAGLDHDDAEILLGQGLANEQADKMIENTLGTFALPLGIAVNFLVNGRDYLIPMAVEEPSVLAAVSNA
;
A
#
# COMPACT_ATOMS: atom_id res chain seq x y z
N MET A 1 -24.05 18.13 -11.04
CA MET A 1 -22.85 17.51 -11.66
C MET A 1 -21.76 17.49 -10.60
N GLN A 2 -21.49 16.33 -9.98
CA GLN A 2 -20.33 16.20 -9.10
C GLN A 2 -19.08 16.19 -9.98
N THR A 3 -18.22 17.19 -9.80
CA THR A 3 -16.86 17.19 -10.34
C THR A 3 -16.15 15.96 -9.78
N VAL A 4 -15.92 14.96 -10.64
CA VAL A 4 -15.01 13.87 -10.32
C VAL A 4 -13.62 14.49 -10.22
N THR A 5 -13.15 14.78 -9.02
CA THR A 5 -11.74 15.06 -8.77
C THR A 5 -10.98 13.78 -9.09
N THR A 6 -10.40 13.71 -10.29
CA THR A 6 -9.57 12.58 -10.72
C THR A 6 -8.33 12.55 -9.83
N LYS A 7 -8.26 11.61 -8.88
CA LYS A 7 -7.09 11.44 -8.02
C LYS A 7 -5.91 10.99 -8.90
N SER A 8 -4.74 11.58 -8.73
CA SER A 8 -3.56 11.19 -9.51
C SER A 8 -2.72 10.14 -8.77
N SER A 9 -2.21 9.15 -9.49
CA SER A 9 -1.24 8.17 -9.02
C SER A 9 0.19 8.71 -9.01
N ARG A 10 0.40 9.93 -9.54
CA ARG A 10 1.71 10.57 -9.58
C ARG A 10 2.04 11.18 -8.23
N LEU A 11 2.97 10.55 -7.51
CA LEU A 11 3.42 10.96 -6.19
C LEU A 11 4.92 11.31 -6.20
N PRO A 12 5.30 12.55 -6.58
CA PRO A 12 6.70 12.95 -6.69
C PRO A 12 7.47 12.81 -5.37
N GLY A 13 8.60 12.12 -5.44
CA GLY A 13 9.47 11.92 -4.26
C GLY A 13 8.85 11.03 -3.18
N PHE A 14 7.79 10.25 -3.48
CA PHE A 14 7.13 9.34 -2.54
C PHE A 14 8.12 8.46 -1.76
N TYR A 15 9.06 7.82 -2.47
CA TYR A 15 10.08 6.94 -1.87
C TYR A 15 11.05 7.66 -0.93
N LYS A 16 11.16 9.00 -1.02
CA LYS A 16 12.02 9.82 -0.15
C LYS A 16 11.32 10.23 1.15
N ARG A 17 10.00 10.02 1.26
CA ARG A 17 9.21 10.43 2.42
C ARG A 17 9.33 9.41 3.57
N PRO A 18 9.25 9.85 4.84
CA PRO A 18 9.11 8.97 5.98
C PRO A 18 7.94 7.98 5.81
N LEU A 19 8.03 6.80 6.44
CA LEU A 19 6.99 5.76 6.33
C LEU A 19 5.59 6.28 6.72
N THR A 20 5.50 7.06 7.80
CA THR A 20 4.23 7.64 8.27
C THR A 20 3.63 8.64 7.28
N GLU A 21 4.46 9.46 6.62
CA GLU A 21 4.00 10.37 5.57
C GLU A 21 3.55 9.59 4.33
N ARG A 22 4.26 8.52 3.95
CA ARG A 22 3.85 7.63 2.85
C ARG A 22 2.49 7.00 3.12
N VAL A 23 2.27 6.45 4.33
CA VAL A 23 0.98 5.88 4.73
C VAL A 23 -0.12 6.94 4.69
N ARG A 24 0.13 8.15 5.20
CA ARG A 24 -0.84 9.24 5.16
C ARG A 24 -1.24 9.63 3.74
N MET A 25 -0.26 9.76 2.83
CA MET A 25 -0.51 10.06 1.42
C MET A 25 -1.37 8.98 0.76
N VAL A 26 -1.10 7.71 1.03
CA VAL A 26 -1.86 6.58 0.50
C VAL A 26 -3.28 6.53 1.09
N ALA A 27 -3.43 6.77 2.39
CA ALA A 27 -4.72 6.81 3.06
C ALA A 27 -5.62 7.93 2.51
N GLU A 28 -5.10 9.15 2.37
CA GLU A 28 -5.81 10.28 1.75
C GLU A 28 -6.22 9.94 0.29
N TRP A 29 -5.32 9.31 -0.46
CA TRP A 29 -5.59 8.90 -1.85
C TRP A 29 -6.64 7.80 -1.94
N ALA A 30 -6.59 6.79 -1.08
CA ALA A 30 -7.53 5.67 -1.09
C ALA A 30 -8.85 5.98 -0.37
N GLY A 31 -8.91 7.06 0.42
CA GLY A 31 -10.06 7.37 1.26
C GLY A 31 -10.17 6.44 2.47
N LEU A 32 -9.04 5.99 3.01
CA LEU A 32 -8.97 5.19 4.21
C LEU A 32 -9.20 6.07 5.44
N ASP A 33 -9.89 5.54 6.44
CA ASP A 33 -10.03 6.20 7.73
C ASP A 33 -8.76 6.02 8.59
N HIS A 34 -8.83 6.52 9.83
CA HIS A 34 -7.69 6.47 10.74
C HIS A 34 -7.32 5.03 11.11
N ASP A 35 -8.32 4.20 11.40
CA ASP A 35 -8.14 2.82 11.85
C ASP A 35 -7.52 1.98 10.73
N ASP A 36 -8.02 2.14 9.49
CA ASP A 36 -7.46 1.50 8.29
C ASP A 36 -6.01 1.92 8.03
N ALA A 37 -5.68 3.20 8.23
CA ALA A 37 -4.32 3.70 8.05
C ALA A 37 -3.35 3.17 9.12
N GLU A 38 -3.81 3.00 10.37
CA GLU A 38 -3.01 2.42 11.44
C GLU A 38 -2.66 0.95 11.18
N ILE A 39 -3.57 0.18 10.56
CA ILE A 39 -3.30 -1.22 10.18
C ILE A 39 -2.05 -1.32 9.27
N LEU A 40 -1.83 -0.35 8.37
CA LEU A 40 -0.67 -0.34 7.47
C LEU A 40 0.67 -0.11 8.20
N LEU A 41 0.65 0.40 9.43
CA LEU A 41 1.81 0.58 10.30
C LEU A 41 1.96 -0.57 11.31
N GLY A 42 0.95 -1.42 11.45
CA GLY A 42 0.90 -2.54 12.38
C GLY A 42 1.60 -3.80 11.89
N GLN A 43 1.45 -4.89 12.65
CA GLN A 43 2.12 -6.18 12.39
C GLN A 43 1.30 -7.11 11.47
N GLY A 44 0.28 -6.59 10.78
CA GLY A 44 -0.57 -7.37 9.88
C GLY A 44 -1.54 -8.29 10.63
N LEU A 45 -1.69 -9.53 10.15
CA LEU A 45 -2.65 -10.50 10.67
C LEU A 45 -2.29 -10.99 12.08
N ALA A 46 -3.24 -10.97 13.01
CA ALA A 46 -3.07 -11.51 14.36
C ALA A 46 -2.95 -13.04 14.38
N ASN A 47 -2.18 -13.59 15.33
CA ASN A 47 -1.93 -15.03 15.43
C ASN A 47 -3.21 -15.83 15.69
N GLU A 48 -4.15 -15.29 16.48
CA GLU A 48 -5.43 -15.94 16.77
C GLU A 48 -6.30 -16.08 15.51
N GLN A 49 -6.14 -15.15 14.57
CA GLN A 49 -6.81 -15.22 13.28
C GLN A 49 -6.08 -16.18 12.34
N ALA A 50 -4.75 -16.14 12.32
CA ALA A 50 -3.92 -17.05 11.53
C ALA A 50 -4.15 -18.52 11.92
N ASP A 51 -4.26 -18.82 13.22
CA ASP A 51 -4.50 -20.17 13.75
C ASP A 51 -5.82 -20.79 13.26
N LYS A 52 -6.80 -19.94 12.91
CA LYS A 52 -8.08 -20.37 12.33
C LYS A 52 -8.05 -20.53 10.81
N MET A 53 -6.99 -20.08 10.13
CA MET A 53 -6.91 -20.10 8.68
C MET A 53 -6.32 -21.40 8.14
N ILE A 54 -5.36 -22.01 8.84
CA ILE A 54 -4.69 -23.25 8.43
C ILE A 54 -4.36 -24.14 9.65
N GLU A 55 -4.16 -25.44 9.44
CA GLU A 55 -3.77 -26.37 10.49
C GLU A 55 -2.29 -26.22 10.90
N ASN A 56 -1.98 -26.56 12.15
CA ASN A 56 -0.62 -26.54 12.73
C ASN A 56 0.07 -25.16 12.59
N THR A 57 -0.69 -24.08 12.66
CA THR A 57 -0.17 -22.71 12.59
C THR A 57 0.77 -22.44 13.75
N LEU A 58 1.94 -21.86 13.45
CA LEU A 58 2.92 -21.41 14.46
C LEU A 58 2.99 -19.88 14.59
N GLY A 59 2.41 -19.15 13.63
CA GLY A 59 2.43 -17.69 13.55
C GLY A 59 2.30 -17.21 12.11
N THR A 60 2.68 -15.96 11.86
CA THR A 60 2.65 -15.33 10.54
C THR A 60 4.05 -15.06 9.99
N PHE A 61 4.15 -14.98 8.66
CA PHE A 61 5.35 -14.55 7.95
C PHE A 61 5.07 -13.23 7.24
N ALA A 62 5.89 -12.21 7.51
CA ALA A 62 5.71 -10.87 6.94
C ALA A 62 6.61 -10.66 5.71
N LEU A 63 6.04 -10.02 4.68
CA LEU A 63 6.77 -9.49 3.53
C LEU A 63 6.67 -7.95 3.51
N PRO A 64 7.71 -7.24 3.04
CA PRO A 64 7.60 -5.79 2.86
C PRO A 64 6.44 -5.44 1.93
N LEU A 65 5.54 -4.57 2.40
CA LEU A 65 4.43 -4.03 1.62
C LEU A 65 4.80 -2.62 1.15
N GLY A 66 4.67 -2.37 -0.15
CA GLY A 66 4.83 -1.04 -0.72
C GLY A 66 3.76 -0.73 -1.76
N ILE A 67 3.78 0.51 -2.24
CA ILE A 67 2.86 1.00 -3.27
C ILE A 67 3.68 1.37 -4.51
N ALA A 68 3.32 0.79 -5.64
CA ALA A 68 3.76 1.27 -6.94
C ALA A 68 2.90 2.45 -7.38
N VAL A 69 3.57 3.50 -7.85
CA VAL A 69 2.98 4.80 -8.21
C VAL A 69 3.06 5.01 -9.72
N ASN A 70 2.42 6.06 -10.24
CA ASN A 70 2.44 6.47 -11.65
C ASN A 70 1.67 5.55 -12.63
N PHE A 71 0.77 4.69 -12.16
CA PHE A 71 -0.01 3.81 -13.03
C PHE A 71 -1.27 4.49 -13.56
N LEU A 72 -1.38 4.58 -14.89
CA LEU A 72 -2.58 4.99 -15.61
C LEU A 72 -3.09 3.82 -16.46
N VAL A 73 -4.23 3.25 -16.07
CA VAL A 73 -4.85 2.11 -16.76
C VAL A 73 -6.19 2.55 -17.34
N ASN A 74 -6.32 2.52 -18.66
CA ASN A 74 -7.53 2.93 -19.38
C ASN A 74 -8.04 4.33 -18.98
N GLY A 75 -7.11 5.28 -18.83
CA GLY A 75 -7.44 6.66 -18.46
C GLY A 75 -7.78 6.87 -16.98
N ARG A 76 -7.52 5.88 -16.11
CA ARG A 76 -7.73 5.97 -14.66
C ARG A 76 -6.44 5.71 -13.91
N ASP A 77 -6.15 6.57 -12.95
CA ASP A 77 -4.98 6.46 -12.07
C ASP A 77 -5.19 5.39 -10.99
N TYR A 78 -4.13 4.60 -10.74
CA TYR A 78 -4.11 3.56 -9.72
C TYR A 78 -2.84 3.66 -8.86
N LEU A 79 -3.01 3.42 -7.56
CA LEU A 79 -1.93 2.99 -6.67
C LEU A 79 -1.99 1.46 -6.56
N ILE A 80 -0.88 0.78 -6.83
CA ILE A 80 -0.84 -0.69 -6.86
C ILE A 80 -0.10 -1.21 -5.63
N PRO A 81 -0.76 -1.90 -4.69
CA PRO A 81 -0.06 -2.54 -3.57
C PRO A 81 0.76 -3.74 -4.04
N MET A 82 1.98 -3.87 -3.53
CA MET A 82 2.89 -4.96 -3.83
C MET A 82 3.57 -5.45 -2.55
N ALA A 83 3.48 -6.75 -2.28
CA ALA A 83 4.24 -7.43 -1.24
C ALA A 83 5.43 -8.16 -1.88
N VAL A 84 6.66 -7.69 -1.62
CA VAL A 84 7.88 -8.17 -2.29
C VAL A 84 9.12 -7.89 -1.43
N GLU A 85 10.06 -8.82 -1.40
CA GLU A 85 11.33 -8.72 -0.69
C GLU A 85 12.47 -8.17 -1.55
N GLU A 86 12.37 -8.33 -2.87
CA GLU A 86 13.44 -7.97 -3.81
C GLU A 86 13.63 -6.45 -3.91
N PRO A 87 14.85 -5.93 -3.65
CA PRO A 87 15.15 -4.51 -3.80
C PRO A 87 14.92 -4.03 -5.23
N SER A 88 14.63 -2.74 -5.38
CA SER A 88 14.46 -2.06 -6.68
C SER A 88 13.24 -2.46 -7.51
N VAL A 89 12.50 -3.54 -7.22
CA VAL A 89 11.27 -3.90 -7.96
C VAL A 89 10.28 -2.74 -8.01
N LEU A 90 9.91 -2.22 -6.84
CA LEU A 90 9.01 -1.07 -6.72
C LEU A 90 9.55 0.19 -7.42
N ALA A 91 10.87 0.41 -7.34
CA ALA A 91 11.51 1.55 -7.99
C ALA A 91 11.43 1.43 -9.51
N ALA A 92 11.69 0.25 -10.06
CA ALA A 92 11.64 -0.03 -11.49
C ALA A 92 10.22 0.13 -12.05
N VAL A 93 9.21 -0.47 -11.41
CA VAL A 93 7.82 -0.38 -11.90
C VAL A 93 7.20 1.00 -11.72
N SER A 94 7.71 1.80 -10.78
CA SER A 94 7.26 3.18 -10.55
C SER A 94 8.03 4.21 -11.38
N ASN A 95 9.07 3.81 -12.11
CA ASN A 95 9.89 4.70 -12.92
C ASN A 95 9.23 4.91 -14.30
N ALA A 96 8.39 5.95 -14.39
CA ALA A 96 7.68 6.38 -15.60
C ALA A 96 7.76 7.90 -15.75
#